data_AF-A0A6P2CZR5-F1
#
_entry.id   AF-A0A6P2CZR5-F1
#
_cell.length_a   1.000
_cell.length_b   1.000
_cell.length_c   1.000
_cell.angle_alpha   90.00
_cell.angle_beta   90.00
_cell.angle_gamma   90.00
#
_symmetry.space_group_name_H-M   'P 1'
#
loop_
_entity.id
_entity.type
_entity.pdbx_description
1 polymer ?
#
loop_
_entity_poly.entity_id
_entity_poly.type
_entity_poly.pdbx_seq_one_letter_code
_entity_poly.pdbx_strand_id
1 'polypeptide(L)'
;MSDLPRKSIEPIVLEAGTAVRALQEFLVTARWDHDSARDTLQKHLGAVVAGLPSDPLGTVGVIDETSCRTWGDHTPGVPRQYLGCVGKVENGIVTVHIGVTKGTFQALLDADLFVPESWAADRDRCQAAGIPEDVGHRTKWRVAVDPWLRLSGNGFSFDWLVFDAGYGAAVPFLRFLNVVSQRFVAEVPAHFRVREKVGAKVRHTSDVIRYHQRRNAQAAKSHKKQRHKCVL
;
A
#
# COMPACT_ATOMS: atom_id res chain seq x y z
N MET A 1 -5.67 17.81 -4.81
CA MET A 1 -4.60 17.74 -5.83
C MET A 1 -4.91 18.77 -6.91
N SER A 2 -3.90 19.36 -7.57
CA SER A 2 -4.12 20.38 -8.62
C SER A 2 -4.82 19.83 -9.87
N ASP A 3 -5.49 20.72 -10.60
CA ASP A 3 -6.25 20.44 -11.83
C ASP A 3 -5.38 20.32 -13.09
N LEU A 4 -4.06 20.26 -12.93
CA LEU A 4 -3.14 20.18 -14.06
C LEU A 4 -3.30 18.84 -14.82
N PRO A 5 -3.44 18.86 -16.16
CA PRO A 5 -3.61 17.66 -16.98
C PRO A 5 -2.43 16.68 -16.86
N ARG A 6 -1.21 17.20 -16.70
CA ARG A 6 0.00 16.41 -16.49
C ARG A 6 0.83 17.03 -15.37
N LYS A 7 1.13 16.23 -14.35
CA LYS A 7 1.92 16.65 -13.18
C LYS A 7 3.43 16.47 -13.42
N SER A 8 3.92 16.99 -14.54
CA SER A 8 5.36 17.08 -14.81
C SER A 8 5.92 18.42 -14.32
N ILE A 9 7.26 18.50 -14.22
CA ILE A 9 7.99 19.68 -13.74
C ILE A 9 7.48 20.97 -14.42
N GLU A 10 7.45 20.98 -15.75
CA GLU A 10 7.12 22.19 -16.51
C GLU A 10 5.70 22.72 -16.25
N PRO A 11 4.61 21.94 -16.40
CA PRO A 11 3.27 22.41 -16.04
C PRO A 11 3.14 22.90 -14.59
N ILE A 12 3.78 22.20 -13.63
CA ILE A 12 3.73 22.59 -12.22
C ILE A 12 4.44 23.93 -12.00
N VAL A 13 5.59 24.12 -12.64
CA VAL A 13 6.40 25.33 -12.50
C VAL A 13 5.74 26.53 -13.17
N LEU A 14 5.17 26.32 -14.36
CA LEU A 14 4.43 27.36 -15.07
C LEU A 14 3.23 27.84 -14.24
N GLU A 15 2.49 26.91 -13.62
CA GLU A 15 1.38 27.23 -12.71
C GLU A 15 1.88 27.98 -11.45
N ALA A 16 3.01 27.57 -10.89
CA ALA A 16 3.61 28.22 -9.72
C ALA A 16 4.30 29.56 -10.03
N GLY A 17 4.36 29.98 -11.30
CA GLY A 17 5.00 31.23 -11.72
C GLY A 17 6.51 31.26 -11.51
N THR A 18 7.20 30.11 -11.59
CA THR A 18 8.66 30.02 -11.42
C THR A 18 9.39 29.59 -12.70
N ALA A 19 10.72 29.57 -12.68
CA ALA A 19 11.54 29.21 -13.83
C ALA A 19 11.67 27.69 -13.97
N VAL A 20 11.19 27.14 -15.10
CA VAL A 20 11.23 25.68 -15.39
C VAL A 20 12.64 25.12 -15.23
N ARG A 21 13.63 25.87 -15.71
CA ARG A 21 15.03 25.47 -15.67
C ARG A 21 15.56 25.32 -14.24
N ALA A 22 15.14 26.20 -13.32
CA ALA A 22 15.59 26.15 -11.93
C ALA A 22 15.12 24.86 -11.25
N LEU A 23 13.87 24.44 -11.46
CA LEU A 23 13.38 23.20 -10.85
C LEU A 23 13.99 21.95 -11.51
N GLN A 24 14.23 21.98 -12.82
CA GLN A 24 14.96 20.90 -13.51
C GLN A 24 16.38 20.74 -12.98
N GLU A 25 17.12 21.85 -12.83
CA GLU A 25 18.49 21.82 -12.29
C GLU A 25 18.50 21.38 -10.83
N PHE A 26 17.55 21.84 -10.02
CA PHE A 26 17.39 21.38 -8.65
C PHE A 26 17.20 19.86 -8.57
N LEU A 27 16.27 19.29 -9.35
CA LEU A 27 15.98 17.85 -9.33
C LEU A 27 17.14 16.97 -9.85
N VAL A 28 18.00 17.52 -10.71
CA VAL A 28 19.10 16.76 -11.35
C VAL A 28 20.43 16.92 -10.61
N THR A 29 20.72 18.12 -10.09
CA THR A 29 22.06 18.49 -9.61
C THR A 29 22.16 18.60 -8.10
N ALA A 30 21.03 18.83 -7.40
CA ALA A 30 21.05 18.93 -5.96
C ALA A 30 21.38 17.56 -5.35
N ARG A 31 22.33 17.56 -4.40
CA ARG A 31 22.55 16.39 -3.53
C ARG A 31 21.59 16.49 -2.35
N TRP A 32 20.59 15.65 -2.34
CA TRP A 32 19.70 15.43 -1.21
C TRP A 32 20.00 14.11 -0.53
N ASP A 33 19.98 14.14 0.78
CA ASP A 33 19.86 12.95 1.59
C ASP A 33 18.40 12.47 1.50
N HIS A 34 18.17 11.45 0.68
CA HIS A 34 16.84 10.89 0.44
C HIS A 34 16.21 10.34 1.71
N ASP A 35 17.02 9.75 2.59
CA ASP A 35 16.55 9.16 3.84
C ASP A 35 16.15 10.26 4.83
N SER A 36 16.97 11.31 4.96
CA SER A 36 16.64 12.46 5.80
C SER A 36 15.41 13.22 5.28
N ALA A 37 15.25 13.35 3.96
CA ALA A 37 14.09 14.00 3.37
C ALA A 37 12.80 13.21 3.65
N ARG A 38 12.86 11.88 3.48
CA ARG A 38 11.77 10.96 3.81
C ARG A 38 11.43 11.03 5.30
N ASP A 39 12.41 10.94 6.19
CA ASP A 39 12.20 11.00 7.63
C ASP A 39 11.58 12.33 8.07
N THR A 40 11.99 13.44 7.44
CA THR A 40 11.41 14.77 7.69
C THR A 40 9.93 14.80 7.31
N LEU A 41 9.58 14.25 6.14
CA LEU A 41 8.19 14.14 5.69
C LEU A 41 7.37 13.28 6.65
N GLN A 42 7.88 12.11 7.05
CA GLN A 42 7.18 11.19 7.95
C GLN A 42 6.93 11.82 9.32
N LYS A 43 7.92 12.49 9.90
CA LYS A 43 7.77 13.21 11.18
C LYS A 43 6.78 14.36 11.07
N HIS A 44 6.83 15.12 9.98
CA HIS A 44 5.86 16.18 9.72
C HIS A 44 4.43 15.64 9.63
N LEU A 45 4.20 14.61 8.82
CA LEU A 45 2.88 13.99 8.67
C LEU A 45 2.41 13.32 9.97
N GLY A 46 3.32 12.74 10.75
CA GLY A 46 3.03 12.22 12.09
C GLY A 46 2.51 13.30 13.03
N ALA A 47 3.16 14.47 13.06
CA ALA A 47 2.72 15.61 13.85
C ALA A 47 1.34 16.13 13.39
N VAL A 48 1.10 16.20 12.07
CA VAL A 48 -0.20 16.57 11.50
C VAL A 48 -1.29 15.59 11.95
N VAL A 49 -1.07 14.28 11.79
CA VAL A 49 -2.04 13.23 12.14
C VAL A 49 -2.34 13.20 13.64
N ALA A 50 -1.34 13.45 14.48
CA ALA A 50 -1.49 13.57 15.93
C ALA A 50 -2.38 14.76 16.33
N GLY A 51 -2.32 15.86 15.58
CA GLY A 51 -3.16 17.04 15.79
C GLY A 51 -4.60 16.93 15.26
N LEU A 52 -4.91 15.90 14.46
CA LEU A 52 -6.26 15.70 13.93
C LEU A 52 -7.25 15.22 15.01
N PRO A 53 -8.54 15.58 14.91
CA PRO A 53 -9.58 15.09 15.82
C PRO A 53 -9.58 13.57 15.95
N SER A 54 -10.04 13.07 17.10
CA SER A 54 -10.20 11.63 17.29
C SER A 54 -11.17 11.06 16.25
N ASP A 55 -10.81 9.91 15.68
CA ASP A 55 -11.64 9.15 14.76
C ASP A 55 -12.02 7.82 15.43
N PRO A 56 -13.28 7.37 15.40
CA PRO A 56 -13.68 6.06 15.91
C PRO A 56 -12.90 4.87 15.31
N LEU A 57 -12.42 5.00 14.07
CA LEU A 57 -11.57 4.01 13.40
C LEU A 57 -10.09 4.18 13.73
N GLY A 58 -9.70 5.29 14.34
CA GLY A 58 -8.30 5.62 14.63
C GLY A 58 -7.51 6.03 13.39
N THR A 59 -6.21 5.79 13.43
CA THR A 59 -5.26 6.05 12.34
C THR A 59 -5.09 4.78 11.51
N VAL A 60 -5.50 4.82 10.24
CA VAL A 60 -5.48 3.65 9.36
C VAL A 60 -4.36 3.79 8.35
N GLY A 61 -3.48 2.79 8.27
CA GLY A 61 -2.46 2.69 7.23
C GLY A 61 -2.99 1.90 6.04
N VAL A 62 -2.71 2.38 4.83
CA VAL A 62 -3.15 1.75 3.57
C VAL A 62 -1.92 1.30 2.80
N ILE A 63 -1.80 0.00 2.54
CA ILE A 63 -0.72 -0.56 1.72
C ILE A 63 -1.27 -0.90 0.34
N ASP A 64 -0.65 -0.35 -0.70
CA ASP A 64 -1.06 -0.61 -2.08
C ASP A 64 0.12 -0.48 -3.05
N GLU A 65 -0.03 -1.07 -4.23
CA GLU A 65 0.93 -0.96 -5.32
C GLU A 65 0.47 0.07 -6.34
N THR A 66 1.41 0.88 -6.81
CA THR A 66 1.19 1.77 -7.95
C THR A 66 2.13 1.41 -9.08
N SER A 67 1.57 1.18 -10.26
CA SER A 67 2.34 0.88 -11.46
C SER A 67 2.33 2.05 -12.43
N CYS A 68 3.47 2.32 -13.06
CA CYS A 68 3.59 3.34 -14.09
C CYS A 68 4.21 2.75 -15.35
N ARG A 69 3.57 2.96 -16.51
CA ARG A 69 4.13 2.63 -17.81
C ARG A 69 5.38 3.45 -18.06
N THR A 70 6.48 2.79 -18.35
CA THR A 70 7.73 3.45 -18.69
C THR A 70 8.57 2.53 -19.56
N TRP A 71 9.49 3.12 -20.32
CA TRP A 71 10.39 2.43 -21.23
C TRP A 71 11.80 2.96 -21.05
N GLY A 72 12.76 2.17 -21.52
CA GLY A 72 14.18 2.48 -21.40
C GLY A 72 14.91 1.43 -20.57
N ASP A 73 16.22 1.49 -20.68
CA ASP A 73 17.22 0.65 -20.05
C ASP A 73 17.73 1.23 -18.73
N HIS A 74 17.75 2.56 -18.61
CA HIS A 74 18.26 3.30 -17.45
C HIS A 74 17.26 3.51 -16.30
N THR A 75 15.95 3.39 -16.54
CA THR A 75 14.96 3.58 -15.47
C THR A 75 14.95 2.36 -14.54
N PRO A 76 15.23 2.52 -13.23
CA PRO A 76 15.25 1.40 -12.26
C PRO A 76 13.97 0.57 -12.29
N GLY A 77 14.10 -0.76 -12.34
CA GLY A 77 12.99 -1.69 -12.18
C GLY A 77 12.04 -1.81 -13.39
N VAL A 78 12.47 -1.39 -14.59
CA VAL A 78 11.71 -1.53 -15.85
C VAL A 78 12.02 -2.82 -16.61
N PRO A 79 11.12 -3.81 -16.51
CA PRO A 79 10.87 -4.78 -17.58
C PRO A 79 9.37 -4.92 -17.88
N ARG A 80 9.02 -5.85 -18.77
CA ARG A 80 7.63 -6.31 -18.95
C ARG A 80 7.18 -7.04 -17.69
N GLN A 81 6.19 -6.49 -16.98
CA GLN A 81 5.58 -7.09 -15.79
C GLN A 81 4.09 -6.74 -15.73
N TYR A 82 3.33 -7.41 -14.87
CA TYR A 82 1.92 -7.06 -14.70
C TYR A 82 1.79 -5.67 -14.07
N LEU A 83 1.12 -4.76 -14.76
CA LEU A 83 0.87 -3.40 -14.30
C LEU A 83 -0.62 -3.22 -14.03
N GLY A 84 -0.98 -2.92 -12.78
CA GLY A 84 -2.38 -2.70 -12.38
C GLY A 84 -3.05 -1.57 -13.17
N CYS A 85 -2.31 -0.50 -13.50
CA CYS A 85 -2.84 0.66 -14.23
C CYS A 85 -3.28 0.37 -15.67
N VAL A 86 -2.82 -0.73 -16.27
CA VAL A 86 -3.26 -1.18 -17.61
C VAL A 86 -3.89 -2.57 -17.62
N GLY A 87 -3.99 -3.24 -16.46
CA GLY A 87 -4.62 -4.55 -16.30
C GLY A 87 -3.95 -5.68 -17.09
N LYS A 88 -2.68 -5.52 -17.48
CA LYS A 88 -1.96 -6.49 -18.31
C LYS A 88 -0.45 -6.43 -18.09
N VAL A 89 0.26 -7.39 -18.68
CA VAL A 89 1.72 -7.38 -18.75
C VAL A 89 2.19 -6.35 -19.76
N GLU A 90 2.97 -5.37 -19.29
CA GLU A 90 3.54 -4.30 -20.11
C GLU A 90 4.84 -3.79 -19.48
N ASN A 91 5.63 -3.01 -20.23
CA ASN A 91 6.81 -2.33 -19.69
C ASN A 91 6.42 -1.25 -18.69
N GLY A 92 6.99 -1.32 -17.50
CA GLY A 92 6.78 -0.32 -16.47
C GLY A 92 7.48 -0.64 -15.16
N ILE A 93 7.34 0.30 -14.23
CA ILE A 93 7.74 0.14 -12.83
C ILE A 93 6.53 -0.17 -11.96
N VAL A 94 6.80 -0.77 -10.81
CA VAL A 94 5.85 -0.93 -9.72
C VAL A 94 6.50 -0.42 -8.44
N THR A 95 5.80 0.41 -7.70
CA THR A 95 6.18 0.88 -6.37
C THR A 95 5.14 0.43 -5.36
N VAL A 96 5.60 0.07 -4.17
CA VAL A 96 4.75 -0.30 -3.04
C VAL A 96 4.70 0.89 -2.09
N HIS A 97 3.50 1.36 -1.78
CA HIS A 97 3.27 2.54 -0.96
C HIS A 97 2.61 2.16 0.35
N ILE A 98 2.90 2.96 1.37
CA ILE A 98 2.09 3.04 2.59
C ILE A 98 1.59 4.48 2.74
N GLY A 99 0.27 4.61 2.81
CA GLY A 99 -0.42 5.87 3.10
C GLY A 99 -1.08 5.83 4.47
N VAL A 100 -1.59 6.98 4.90
CA VAL A 100 -2.41 7.14 6.11
C VAL A 100 -3.75 7.76 5.77
N THR A 101 -4.79 7.30 6.44
CA THR A 101 -6.10 7.94 6.47
C THR A 101 -6.60 8.08 7.91
N LYS A 102 -7.16 9.25 8.24
CA LYS A 102 -7.83 9.56 9.52
C LYS A 102 -8.89 10.62 9.27
N GLY A 103 -10.16 10.30 9.47
CA GLY A 103 -11.28 11.11 9.02
C GLY A 103 -11.24 11.34 7.51
N THR A 104 -11.21 12.60 7.09
CA THR A 104 -11.07 13.01 5.68
C THR A 104 -9.62 13.23 5.27
N PHE A 105 -8.67 13.19 6.21
CA PHE A 105 -7.26 13.38 5.91
C PHE A 105 -6.67 12.13 5.26
N GLN A 106 -5.93 12.33 4.18
CA GLN A 106 -5.21 11.27 3.46
C GLN A 106 -3.84 11.79 3.02
N ALA A 107 -2.80 10.99 3.23
CA ALA A 107 -1.45 11.31 2.77
C ALA A 107 -0.65 10.04 2.46
N LEU A 108 0.29 10.14 1.52
CA LEU A 108 1.33 9.13 1.32
C LEU A 108 2.45 9.36 2.33
N LEU A 109 2.89 8.29 2.99
CA LEU A 109 3.91 8.36 4.04
C LEU A 109 5.27 7.90 3.53
N ASP A 110 5.28 6.80 2.76
CA ASP A 110 6.52 6.17 2.31
C ASP A 110 6.23 5.22 1.14
N ALA A 111 7.27 4.92 0.36
CA ALA A 111 7.19 3.98 -0.76
C ALA A 111 8.56 3.37 -1.08
N ASP A 112 8.56 2.15 -1.59
CA ASP A 112 9.75 1.48 -2.12
C ASP A 112 9.51 0.91 -3.53
N LEU A 113 10.59 0.83 -4.30
CA LEU A 113 10.59 0.22 -5.63
C LEU A 113 10.52 -1.30 -5.53
N PHE A 114 9.61 -1.93 -6.27
CA PHE A 114 9.66 -3.36 -6.50
C PHE A 114 10.67 -3.65 -7.61
N VAL A 115 11.78 -4.31 -7.25
CA VAL A 115 12.82 -4.74 -8.19
C VAL A 115 12.47 -6.11 -8.76
N PRO A 116 12.22 -6.24 -10.08
CA PRO A 116 11.92 -7.54 -10.69
C PRO A 116 13.15 -8.45 -10.75
N GLU A 117 12.94 -9.76 -10.84
CA GLU A 117 14.03 -10.76 -10.89
C GLU A 117 15.02 -10.48 -12.02
N SER A 118 14.55 -10.07 -13.20
CA SER A 118 15.40 -9.75 -14.35
C SER A 118 16.33 -8.56 -14.12
N TRP A 119 15.93 -7.62 -13.26
CA TRP A 119 16.81 -6.53 -12.82
C TRP A 119 17.78 -7.00 -11.75
N ALA A 120 17.29 -7.73 -10.75
CA ALA A 120 18.14 -8.24 -9.67
C ALA A 120 19.25 -9.18 -10.17
N ALA A 121 19.04 -9.86 -11.30
CA ALA A 121 20.03 -10.70 -11.96
C ALA A 121 21.12 -9.91 -12.72
N ASP A 122 20.94 -8.61 -12.96
CA ASP A 122 21.86 -7.74 -13.69
C ASP A 122 22.39 -6.64 -12.76
N ARG A 123 23.43 -6.98 -11.99
CA ARG A 123 23.97 -6.08 -10.96
C ARG A 123 24.63 -4.83 -11.53
N ASP A 124 25.29 -4.94 -12.68
CA ASP A 124 25.91 -3.80 -13.36
C ASP A 124 24.84 -2.78 -13.77
N ARG A 125 23.72 -3.26 -14.32
CA ARG A 125 22.58 -2.40 -14.64
C ARG A 125 21.93 -1.80 -13.40
N CYS A 126 21.76 -2.56 -12.33
CA CYS A 126 21.28 -2.04 -11.04
C CYS A 126 22.16 -0.90 -10.53
N GLN A 127 23.49 -1.09 -10.53
CA GLN A 127 24.44 -0.07 -10.06
C GLN A 127 24.42 1.17 -10.95
N ALA A 128 24.38 1.01 -12.28
CA ALA A 128 24.28 2.12 -13.22
C ALA A 128 22.98 2.93 -13.03
N ALA A 129 21.91 2.30 -12.57
CA ALA A 129 20.64 2.94 -12.27
C ALA A 129 20.52 3.44 -10.81
N GLY A 130 21.58 3.28 -9.99
CA GLY A 130 21.61 3.73 -8.59
C GLY A 130 20.88 2.84 -7.59
N ILE A 131 20.57 1.59 -7.93
CA ILE A 131 20.00 0.61 -6.99
C ILE A 131 21.12 0.09 -6.06
N PRO A 132 20.98 0.23 -4.72
CA PRO A 132 21.96 -0.26 -3.76
C PRO A 132 22.29 -1.76 -3.90
N GLU A 133 23.44 -2.18 -3.39
CA GLU A 133 23.93 -3.56 -3.52
C GLU A 133 23.06 -4.57 -2.76
N ASP A 134 22.55 -4.17 -1.59
CA ASP A 134 21.69 -4.96 -0.72
C ASP A 134 20.22 -4.99 -1.19
N VAL A 135 19.85 -4.13 -2.15
CA VAL A 135 18.51 -4.09 -2.72
C VAL A 135 18.42 -5.05 -3.91
N GLY A 136 17.78 -6.20 -3.68
CA GLY A 136 17.49 -7.22 -4.69
C GLY A 136 16.00 -7.49 -4.90
N HIS A 137 15.69 -8.54 -5.67
CA HIS A 137 14.31 -8.99 -5.86
C HIS A 137 13.71 -9.51 -4.56
N ARG A 138 12.52 -9.01 -4.23
CA ARG A 138 11.75 -9.42 -3.06
C ARG A 138 10.28 -9.44 -3.43
N THR A 139 9.51 -10.38 -2.87
CA THR A 139 8.05 -10.37 -3.00
C THR A 139 7.48 -9.04 -2.50
N LYS A 140 6.43 -8.53 -3.15
CA LYS A 140 5.80 -7.23 -2.83
C LYS A 140 5.46 -7.03 -1.36
N TRP A 141 4.94 -8.06 -0.67
CA TRP A 141 4.68 -7.98 0.76
C TRP A 141 5.93 -7.74 1.61
N ARG A 142 7.12 -8.21 1.18
CA ARG A 142 8.39 -7.91 1.86
C ARG A 142 8.83 -6.48 1.59
N VAL A 143 8.61 -5.99 0.36
CA VAL A 143 8.84 -4.58 0.03
C VAL A 143 7.94 -3.67 0.89
N ALA A 144 6.70 -4.07 1.18
CA ALA A 144 5.81 -3.32 2.07
C ALA A 144 6.26 -3.26 3.55
N VAL A 145 7.12 -4.20 3.99
CA VAL A 145 7.57 -4.25 5.39
C VAL A 145 8.60 -3.15 5.69
N ASP A 146 9.49 -2.81 4.75
CA ASP A 146 10.52 -1.80 5.02
C ASP A 146 9.94 -0.40 5.28
N PRO A 147 9.01 0.13 4.45
CA PRO A 147 8.33 1.39 4.74
C PRO A 147 7.61 1.37 6.09
N TRP A 148 6.98 0.26 6.46
CA TRP A 148 6.32 0.11 7.76
C TRP A 148 7.31 0.14 8.93
N LEU A 149 8.47 -0.51 8.78
CA LEU A 149 9.55 -0.50 9.78
C LEU A 149 10.13 0.91 9.96
N ARG A 150 10.38 1.63 8.84
CA ARG A 150 10.89 3.01 8.88
C ARG A 150 9.91 3.94 9.59
N LEU A 151 8.63 3.85 9.25
CA LEU A 151 7.57 4.62 9.90
C LEU A 151 7.47 4.32 11.40
N SER A 152 7.52 3.04 11.76
CA SER A 152 7.52 2.62 13.17
C SER A 152 8.75 3.16 13.91
N GLY A 153 9.93 3.15 13.28
CA GLY A 153 11.16 3.74 13.80
C GLY A 153 11.07 5.27 13.99
N ASN A 154 10.29 5.95 13.16
CA ASN A 154 9.98 7.37 13.27
C ASN A 154 8.81 7.68 14.24
N GLY A 155 8.32 6.67 14.99
CA GLY A 155 7.27 6.83 15.99
C GLY A 155 5.85 6.86 15.44
N PHE A 156 5.66 6.51 14.17
CA PHE A 156 4.33 6.41 13.56
C PHE A 156 3.69 5.05 13.92
N SER A 157 2.45 5.07 14.39
CA SER A 157 1.69 3.86 14.71
C SER A 157 0.33 3.86 14.02
N PHE A 158 -0.13 2.68 13.61
CA PHE A 158 -1.45 2.50 13.00
C PHE A 158 -2.36 1.67 13.90
N ASP A 159 -3.58 2.14 14.10
CA ASP A 159 -4.64 1.37 14.75
C ASP A 159 -5.06 0.18 13.88
N TRP A 160 -5.02 0.35 12.55
CA TRP A 160 -5.31 -0.67 11.56
C TRP A 160 -4.43 -0.51 10.33
N LEU A 161 -4.01 -1.64 9.74
CA LEU A 161 -3.55 -1.68 8.35
C LEU A 161 -4.63 -2.26 7.44
N VAL A 162 -4.77 -1.71 6.24
CA VAL A 162 -5.65 -2.24 5.21
C VAL A 162 -4.90 -2.48 3.90
N PHE A 163 -5.25 -3.56 3.21
CA PHE A 163 -4.61 -3.95 1.95
C PHE A 163 -5.47 -4.96 1.17
N ASP A 164 -5.16 -5.08 -0.12
CA ASP A 164 -5.91 -5.89 -1.09
C ASP A 164 -5.65 -7.41 -0.98
N ALA A 165 -6.30 -8.16 -1.87
CA ALA A 165 -6.18 -9.61 -1.96
C ALA A 165 -4.77 -10.11 -2.33
N GLY A 166 -3.95 -9.28 -2.99
CA GLY A 166 -2.57 -9.60 -3.32
C GLY A 166 -1.72 -9.76 -2.06
N TYR A 167 -1.86 -8.81 -1.13
CA TYR A 167 -1.21 -8.89 0.19
C TYR A 167 -1.91 -9.87 1.13
N GLY A 168 -3.25 -9.94 1.11
CA GLY A 168 -3.99 -10.87 1.96
C GLY A 168 -3.82 -12.34 1.61
N ALA A 169 -3.41 -12.66 0.38
CA ALA A 169 -3.02 -14.01 0.00
C ALA A 169 -1.67 -14.44 0.63
N ALA A 170 -0.82 -13.48 1.02
CA ALA A 170 0.50 -13.74 1.59
C ALA A 170 0.40 -14.11 3.08
N VAL A 171 0.13 -15.38 3.38
CA VAL A 171 0.10 -15.90 4.76
C VAL A 171 1.34 -15.52 5.59
N PRO A 172 2.58 -15.51 5.07
CA PRO A 172 3.74 -15.04 5.82
C PRO A 172 3.61 -13.58 6.28
N PHE A 173 3.05 -12.70 5.45
CA PHE A 173 2.81 -11.30 5.79
C PHE A 173 1.77 -11.16 6.91
N LEU A 174 0.65 -11.89 6.80
CA LEU A 174 -0.37 -11.90 7.86
C LEU A 174 0.19 -12.42 9.19
N ARG A 175 1.07 -13.43 9.16
CA ARG A 175 1.74 -13.94 10.35
C ARG A 175 2.70 -12.91 10.95
N PHE A 176 3.49 -12.24 10.12
CA PHE A 176 4.36 -11.16 10.55
C PHE A 176 3.58 -10.07 11.30
N LEU A 177 2.47 -9.57 10.71
CA LEU A 177 1.63 -8.55 11.35
C LEU A 177 1.07 -9.00 12.70
N ASN A 178 0.69 -10.27 12.84
CA ASN A 178 0.26 -10.83 14.12
C ASN A 178 1.40 -10.88 15.15
N VAL A 179 2.62 -11.24 14.75
CA VAL A 179 3.79 -11.29 15.65
C VAL A 179 4.10 -9.89 16.20
N VAL A 180 4.02 -8.86 15.35
CA VAL A 180 4.25 -7.46 15.77
C VAL A 180 3.00 -6.80 16.37
N SER A 181 1.93 -7.57 16.61
CA SER A 181 0.66 -7.08 17.18
C SER A 181 0.00 -5.93 16.41
N GLN A 182 0.30 -5.79 15.11
CA GLN A 182 -0.33 -4.84 14.23
C GLN A 182 -1.68 -5.38 13.78
N ARG A 183 -2.76 -4.69 14.13
CA ARG A 183 -4.11 -5.03 13.67
C ARG A 183 -4.26 -4.71 12.19
N PHE A 184 -5.02 -5.54 11.48
CA PHE A 184 -5.24 -5.35 10.05
C PHE A 184 -6.62 -5.84 9.60
N VAL A 185 -7.07 -5.31 8.47
CA VAL A 185 -8.18 -5.83 7.67
C VAL A 185 -7.65 -6.08 6.27
N ALA A 186 -7.71 -7.33 5.84
CA ALA A 186 -7.21 -7.77 4.54
C ALA A 186 -8.35 -8.27 3.67
N GLU A 187 -8.37 -7.86 2.41
CA GLU A 187 -9.09 -8.65 1.41
C GLU A 187 -8.34 -9.97 1.19
N VAL A 188 -9.04 -11.07 0.93
CA VAL A 188 -8.42 -12.36 0.60
C VAL A 188 -9.09 -12.97 -0.62
N PRO A 189 -8.36 -13.73 -1.46
CA PRO A 189 -8.97 -14.42 -2.59
C PRO A 189 -10.11 -15.34 -2.17
N ALA A 190 -11.11 -15.52 -3.02
CA ALA A 190 -12.27 -16.38 -2.73
C ALA A 190 -11.89 -17.85 -2.39
N HIS A 191 -10.78 -18.33 -2.97
CA HIS A 191 -10.23 -19.67 -2.74
C HIS A 191 -9.24 -19.72 -1.56
N PHE A 192 -9.01 -18.61 -0.87
CA PHE A 192 -8.16 -18.59 0.32
C PHE A 192 -8.73 -19.54 1.39
N ARG A 193 -7.86 -20.22 2.13
CA ARG A 193 -8.25 -21.26 3.08
C ARG A 193 -8.22 -20.73 4.49
N VAL A 194 -9.37 -20.78 5.17
CA VAL A 194 -9.56 -20.23 6.52
C VAL A 194 -10.04 -21.30 7.50
N ARG A 195 -9.79 -21.04 8.79
CA ARG A 195 -10.39 -21.76 9.92
C ARG A 195 -11.07 -20.71 10.81
N GLU A 196 -12.34 -20.92 11.15
CA GLU A 196 -13.10 -19.96 11.98
C GLU A 196 -12.70 -20.03 13.46
N LYS A 197 -12.22 -21.19 13.92
CA LYS A 197 -11.77 -21.44 15.30
C LYS A 197 -10.58 -22.39 15.29
N VAL A 198 -9.78 -22.37 16.35
CA VAL A 198 -8.72 -23.35 16.57
C VAL A 198 -9.34 -24.75 16.59
N GLY A 199 -8.76 -25.68 15.82
CA GLY A 199 -9.28 -27.05 15.65
C GLY A 199 -10.43 -27.23 14.66
N ALA A 200 -10.99 -26.15 14.09
CA ALA A 200 -12.06 -26.26 13.09
C ALA A 200 -11.55 -26.75 11.73
N LYS A 201 -12.44 -27.37 10.94
CA LYS A 201 -12.15 -27.79 9.56
C LYS A 201 -11.81 -26.60 8.68
N VAL A 202 -10.75 -26.74 7.89
CA VAL A 202 -10.34 -25.77 6.87
C VAL A 202 -11.40 -25.71 5.77
N ARG A 203 -11.80 -24.49 5.40
CA ARG A 203 -12.76 -24.23 4.30
C ARG A 203 -12.26 -23.07 3.44
N HIS A 204 -12.77 -22.97 2.22
CA HIS A 204 -12.54 -21.78 1.39
C HIS A 204 -13.32 -20.58 1.95
N THR A 205 -12.75 -19.38 1.82
CA THR A 205 -13.37 -18.13 2.27
C THR A 205 -14.77 -17.97 1.67
N SER A 206 -14.95 -18.28 0.38
CA SER A 206 -16.25 -18.20 -0.29
C SER A 206 -17.34 -19.06 0.37
N ASP A 207 -17.00 -20.26 0.84
CA ASP A 207 -17.95 -21.15 1.52
C ASP A 207 -18.32 -20.63 2.91
N VAL A 208 -17.34 -20.07 3.63
CA VAL A 208 -17.56 -19.46 4.95
C VAL A 208 -18.43 -18.20 4.83
N ILE A 209 -18.14 -17.32 3.86
CA ILE A 209 -18.97 -16.14 3.58
C ILE A 209 -20.40 -16.56 3.24
N ARG A 210 -20.57 -17.51 2.31
CA ARG A 210 -21.89 -18.01 1.90
C ARG A 210 -22.66 -18.61 3.08
N TYR A 211 -21.98 -19.34 3.96
CA TYR A 211 -22.57 -19.88 5.19
C TYR A 211 -23.11 -18.77 6.10
N HIS A 212 -22.30 -17.74 6.39
CA HIS A 212 -22.71 -16.62 7.25
C HIS A 212 -23.80 -15.75 6.63
N GLN A 213 -23.73 -15.48 5.33
CA GLN A 213 -24.77 -14.75 4.61
C GLN A 213 -26.13 -15.46 4.70
N ARG A 214 -26.16 -16.79 4.47
CA ARG A 214 -27.38 -17.60 4.63
C ARG A 214 -27.91 -17.56 6.06
N ARG A 215 -27.02 -17.73 7.05
CA ARG A 215 -27.37 -17.71 8.47
C ARG A 215 -27.96 -16.35 8.89
N ASN A 216 -27.35 -15.26 8.47
CA ASN A 216 -27.82 -13.90 8.78
C ASN A 216 -29.17 -13.61 8.10
N ALA A 217 -29.35 -14.04 6.85
CA ALA A 217 -30.63 -13.92 6.16
C ALA A 217 -31.76 -14.72 6.85
N GLN A 218 -31.45 -15.91 7.38
CA GLN A 218 -32.40 -16.72 8.15
C GLN A 218 -32.74 -16.07 9.50
N ALA A 219 -31.74 -15.53 10.22
CA ALA A 219 -31.94 -14.82 11.47
C ALA A 219 -32.80 -13.56 11.29
N ALA A 220 -32.55 -12.76 10.24
CA ALA A 220 -33.34 -11.58 9.90
C ALA A 220 -34.81 -11.93 9.57
N LYS A 221 -35.05 -13.04 8.86
CA LYS A 221 -36.41 -13.57 8.60
C LYS A 221 -37.10 -14.02 9.90
N SER A 222 -36.38 -14.65 10.83
CA SER A 222 -36.91 -15.07 12.13
C SER A 222 -37.30 -13.88 13.02
N HIS A 223 -36.46 -12.84 13.07
CA HIS A 223 -36.76 -11.60 13.79
C HIS A 223 -37.98 -10.85 13.22
N LYS A 224 -38.15 -10.84 11.89
CA LYS A 224 -39.35 -10.26 11.25
C LYS A 224 -40.62 -11.04 11.60
N LYS A 225 -40.53 -12.37 11.71
CA LYS A 225 -41.63 -13.27 12.09
C LYS A 225 -42.00 -13.17 13.58
N GLN A 226 -41.04 -12.92 14.47
CA GLN A 226 -41.28 -12.64 15.89
C GLN A 226 -41.91 -11.26 16.12
N ARG A 227 -41.49 -10.23 15.37
CA ARG A 227 -42.13 -8.89 15.44
C ARG A 227 -43.59 -8.89 15.01
N HIS A 228 -43.99 -9.76 14.06
CA HIS A 228 -45.40 -9.94 13.69
C HIS A 228 -46.21 -10.78 14.69
N LYS A 229 -45.57 -11.41 15.70
CA LYS A 229 -46.24 -12.14 16.78
C LYS A 229 -46.39 -11.35 18.09
N CYS A 230 -45.72 -10.21 18.23
CA CYS A 230 -45.83 -9.33 19.41
C CYS A 230 -46.77 -8.11 19.18
N VAL A 231 -47.56 -8.11 18.10
CA VAL A 231 -48.63 -7.14 17.86
C VAL A 231 -49.94 -7.91 17.79
N LEU A 232 -50.34 -8.48 18.93
CA LEU A 232 -51.70 -8.89 19.30
C LEU A 232 -51.79 -8.81 20.83
#